data_AF-A0A3D0T0Z9-F1
#
_entry.id   AF-A0A3D0T0Z9-F1
#
_cell.length_a   1.000
_cell.length_b   1.000
_cell.length_c   1.000
_cell.angle_alpha   90.00
_cell.angle_beta   90.00
_cell.angle_gamma   90.00
#
_symmetry.space_group_name_H-M   'P 1'
#
loop_
_entity.id
_entity.type
_entity.pdbx_description
1 polymer ?
#
loop_
_entity_poly.entity_id
_entity_poly.type
_entity_poly.pdbx_seq_one_letter_code
_entity_poly.pdbx_strand_id
1 'polypeptide(L)' 'PIGTGPYQYADYQKNHYIRYDVNNDYWQGTPASKALIFDITPKSSLRLAKLMTGECDAVAFPARVD' A
#
# COMPACT_ATOMS: atom_id res chain seq x y z
N PRO A 1 -2.42 12.17 7.62
CA PRO A 1 -2.46 11.95 9.09
C PRO A 1 -1.06 12.19 9.67
N ILE A 2 -0.93 12.46 10.98
CA ILE A 2 0.35 12.62 11.68
C ILE A 2 0.51 11.45 12.67
N GLY A 3 1.64 10.75 12.62
CA GLY A 3 1.91 9.59 13.47
C GLY A 3 3.41 9.25 13.53
N THR A 4 3.78 8.29 14.38
CA THR A 4 5.18 7.91 14.67
C THR A 4 5.57 6.56 14.04
N GLY A 5 4.82 6.11 13.02
CA GLY A 5 5.07 4.85 12.31
C GLY A 5 6.21 4.93 11.29
N PRO A 6 6.54 3.80 10.64
CA PRO A 6 7.66 3.71 9.69
C PRO A 6 7.43 4.45 8.36
N TYR A 7 6.18 4.82 8.06
CA TYR A 7 5.84 5.58 6.86
C TYR A 7 5.01 6.81 7.21
N GLN A 8 5.20 7.89 6.46
CA GLN A 8 4.47 9.14 6.58
C GLN A 8 3.52 9.31 5.39
N TYR A 9 2.37 9.92 5.63
CA TYR A 9 1.38 10.19 4.59
C TYR A 9 1.94 11.16 3.55
N ALA A 10 1.83 10.81 2.27
CA ALA A 10 2.30 11.63 1.15
C ALA A 10 1.17 12.16 0.28
N ASP A 11 0.27 11.29 -0.21
CA ASP A 11 -0.84 11.68 -1.08
C ASP A 11 -2.03 10.72 -0.97
N TYR A 12 -3.22 11.22 -1.26
CA TYR A 12 -4.43 10.41 -1.36
C TYR A 12 -5.28 10.81 -2.56
N GLN A 13 -5.45 9.87 -3.48
CA GLN A 13 -6.41 9.97 -4.58
C GLN A 13 -7.61 9.08 -4.26
N LYS A 14 -8.76 9.73 -4.03
CA LYS A 14 -10.00 9.05 -3.63
C LYS A 14 -10.37 7.96 -4.63
N ASN A 15 -10.68 6.77 -4.10
CA ASN A 15 -11.03 5.56 -4.86
C ASN A 15 -9.94 5.08 -5.84
N HIS A 16 -8.69 5.49 -5.65
CA HIS A 16 -7.57 5.11 -6.50
C HIS A 16 -6.39 4.60 -5.67
N TYR A 17 -5.69 5.47 -4.93
CA TYR A 17 -4.56 5.05 -4.12
C TYR A 17 -4.34 5.92 -2.88
N ILE A 18 -3.65 5.36 -1.89
CA ILE A 18 -3.00 6.11 -0.81
C ILE A 18 -1.50 5.88 -0.89
N ARG A 19 -0.71 6.94 -0.93
CA ARG A 19 0.75 6.88 -0.98
C ARG A 19 1.35 7.31 0.36
N TYR A 20 2.34 6.55 0.80
CA TYR A 20 3.19 6.87 1.93
C TYR A 20 4.67 6.80 1.54
N ASP A 21 5.44 7.75 2.05
CA ASP A 21 6.90 7.77 1.93
C ASP A 21 7.55 7.34 3.25
N VAL A 22 8.83 6.96 3.23
CA VAL A 22 9.54 6.48 4.43
C VAL A 22 9.65 7.59 5.48
N ASN A 23 9.39 7.24 6.74
CA ASN A 23 9.70 8.09 7.87
C ASN A 23 11.18 7.96 8.25
N ASN A 24 12.00 8.95 7.89
CA ASN A 24 13.43 8.96 8.22
C ASN A 24 13.71 9.05 9.73
N ASP A 25 12.74 9.53 10.52
CA ASP A 25 12.86 9.67 11.99
C ASP A 25 12.23 8.49 12.74
N TYR A 26 11.99 7.36 12.05
CA TYR A 26 11.37 6.20 12.68
C TYR A 26 12.31 5.48 13.64
N TRP A 27 11.83 5.28 14.87
CA TRP A 27 12.63 4.87 16.04
C TRP A 27 13.02 3.39 16.07
N GLN A 28 12.39 2.50 15.28
CA GLN A 28 12.74 1.06 15.21
C GLN A 28 13.55 0.68 13.96
N GLY A 29 14.11 1.66 13.24
CA GLY A 29 14.95 1.43 12.07
C GLY A 29 14.22 1.50 10.73
N THR A 30 14.96 1.78 9.66
CA THR A 30 14.38 2.09 8.35
C THR A 30 13.69 0.88 7.71
N PRO A 31 12.45 1.01 7.20
CA PRO A 31 11.80 -0.06 6.44
C PRO A 31 12.58 -0.39 5.17
N ALA A 32 12.46 -1.65 4.71
CA ALA A 32 13.18 -2.13 3.54
C ALA A 32 12.69 -1.52 2.21
N SER A 33 11.39 -1.19 2.11
CA SER A 33 10.84 -0.57 0.90
C SER A 33 10.95 0.95 0.97
N LYS A 34 11.17 1.57 -0.19
CA LYS A 34 11.30 3.02 -0.33
C LYS A 34 9.97 3.77 -0.33
N ALA A 35 8.87 3.06 -0.56
CA ALA A 35 7.52 3.60 -0.58
C ALA A 35 6.53 2.51 -0.18
N LEU A 36 5.37 2.93 0.33
CA LEU A 36 4.23 2.08 0.58
C LEU A 36 3.01 2.68 -0.14
N ILE A 37 2.44 1.92 -1.05
CA ILE A 37 1.27 2.34 -1.83
C ILE A 37 0.14 1.35 -1.58
N PHE A 38 -1.00 1.86 -1.15
CA PHE A 38 -2.24 1.10 -1.12
C PHE A 38 -3.03 1.41 -2.38
N ASP A 39 -3.07 0.45 -3.30
CA ASP A 39 -3.95 0.47 -4.47
C ASP A 39 -5.36 0.00 -4.07
N ILE A 40 -6.34 0.87 -4.25
CA ILE A 40 -7.74 0.61 -3.89
C ILE A 40 -8.41 -0.14 -5.04
N THR A 41 -8.32 -1.46 -5.00
CA THR A 41 -8.95 -2.36 -5.99
C THR A 41 -10.05 -3.21 -5.34
N PRO A 42 -11.36 -2.84 -5.48
CA PRO A 42 -12.45 -3.52 -4.79
C PRO A 42 -12.69 -4.97 -5.22
N LYS A 43 -12.54 -5.27 -6.51
CA LYS A 43 -12.81 -6.61 -7.07
C LYS A 43 -11.66 -7.57 -6.76
N SER A 44 -12.00 -8.75 -6.24
CA SER A 44 -11.05 -9.79 -5.85
C SER A 44 -10.23 -10.33 -7.03
N SER A 45 -10.89 -10.63 -8.14
CA SER A 45 -10.28 -11.09 -9.38
C SER A 45 -9.27 -10.09 -9.95
N LEU A 46 -9.57 -8.79 -9.88
CA LEU A 46 -8.67 -7.75 -10.36
C LEU A 46 -7.45 -7.62 -9.44
N ARG A 47 -7.61 -7.69 -8.11
CA ARG A 47 -6.45 -7.73 -7.20
C ARG A 47 -5.52 -8.90 -7.54
N LEU A 48 -6.07 -10.09 -7.77
CA LEU A 48 -5.28 -11.25 -8.13
C LEU A 48 -4.55 -11.04 -9.46
N ALA A 49 -5.22 -10.49 -10.48
CA ALA A 49 -4.58 -10.18 -11.74
C ALA A 49 -3.39 -9.21 -11.57
N LYS A 50 -3.56 -8.13 -10.78
CA LYS A 50 -2.49 -7.16 -10.48
C LYS A 50 -1.28 -7.79 -9.79
N LEU A 51 -1.50 -8.78 -8.92
CA LEU A 51 -0.42 -9.55 -8.32
C LEU A 51 0.33 -10.37 -9.38
N MET A 52 -0.42 -11.07 -10.24
CA MET A 52 0.16 -11.95 -11.26
C MET A 52 0.95 -11.16 -12.33
N THR A 53 0.54 -9.93 -12.62
CA THR A 53 1.25 -9.04 -13.57
C THR A 53 2.38 -8.24 -12.93
N GLY A 54 2.56 -8.31 -11.61
CA GLY A 54 3.56 -7.52 -10.88
C GLY A 54 3.21 -6.04 -10.74
N GLU A 55 1.94 -5.65 -10.91
CA GLU A 55 1.47 -4.29 -10.62
C GLU A 55 1.38 -4.06 -9.10
N CYS A 56 1.13 -5.13 -8.34
CA CYS A 56 1.13 -5.12 -6.88
C CYS A 56 2.05 -6.22 -6.33
N ASP A 57 2.80 -5.92 -5.28
CA ASP A 57 3.68 -6.88 -4.61
C ASP A 57 2.94 -7.79 -3.62
N ALA A 58 1.77 -7.36 -3.15
CA ALA A 58 0.93 -8.10 -2.21
C ALA A 58 -0.55 -7.76 -2.42
N VAL A 59 -1.44 -8.67 -2.02
CA VAL A 59 -2.90 -8.46 -2.11
C VAL A 59 -3.60 -8.81 -0.81
N ALA A 60 -4.59 -8.00 -0.45
CA ALA A 60 -5.50 -8.31 0.63
C ALA A 60 -6.63 -9.23 0.14
N PHE A 61 -6.95 -10.26 0.93
CA PHE A 61 -8.12 -11.14 0.73
C PHE A 61 -8.31 -11.63 -0.71
N PRO A 62 -7.44 -12.52 -1.22
CA PRO A 62 -7.45 -12.94 -2.63
C PRO A 62 -8.70 -13.73 -3.04
N ALA A 63 -9.38 -14.40 -2.12
CA ALA A 63 -10.56 -15.24 -2.38
C ALA A 63 -11.85 -14.72 -1.73
N ARG A 64 -11.91 -13.42 -1.38
CA ARG A 64 -13.13 -12.83 -0.80
C ARG A 64 -14.16 -12.64 -1.90
N VAL A 65 -15.37 -13.16 -1.69
CA VAL A 65 -16.53 -12.89 -2.54
C VAL A 65 -16.89 -11.41 -2.40
N ASP A 66 -16.82 -10.69 -3.52
CA ASP A 66 -17.09 -9.26 -3.68
C ASP A 66 -18.56 -8.88 -3.51
#